data_AF-A0A0C3D9B0-F1
#
_entry.id   AF-A0A0C3D9B0-F1
#
_cell.length_a   1.000
_cell.length_b   1.000
_cell.length_c   1.000
_cell.angle_alpha   90.00
_cell.angle_beta   90.00
_cell.angle_gamma   90.00
#
_symmetry.space_group_name_H-M   'P 1'
#
loop_
_entity.id
_entity.type
_entity.pdbx_description
1 polymer ?
#
loop_
_entity_poly.entity_id
_entity_poly.type
_entity_poly.pdbx_seq_one_letter_code
_entity_poly.pdbx_strand_id
1 'polypeptide(L)'
;MAIDTYTLDLPTELKARRIHPTFHVGVLRQHEPNDNALFPKRDVQAFYDVGNKEEVEWVDDEILAHQWVTNKVEFLVRWNLGDSTWEPYTHCKDLEALDRYLEIQGVESV
;
A
#
# COMPACT_ATOMS: atom_id res chain seq x y z
N MET A 1 17.35 -36.29 -25.03
CA MET A 1 16.23 -36.20 -24.06
C MET A 1 16.17 -34.76 -23.60
N ALA A 2 15.17 -34.01 -24.05
CA ALA A 2 14.94 -32.67 -23.53
C ALA A 2 14.49 -32.80 -22.08
N ILE A 3 15.13 -32.06 -21.19
CA ILE A 3 14.70 -31.96 -19.80
C ILE A 3 13.52 -31.01 -19.84
N ASP A 4 12.30 -31.55 -19.86
CA ASP A 4 11.08 -30.75 -19.94
C ASP A 4 10.81 -29.99 -18.64
N THR A 5 11.60 -30.25 -17.59
CA THR A 5 11.46 -29.65 -16.27
C THR A 5 12.75 -29.00 -15.78
N TYR A 6 12.60 -27.93 -15.02
CA TYR A 6 13.68 -27.18 -14.39
C TYR A 6 13.30 -26.80 -12.97
N THR A 7 14.25 -26.93 -12.03
CA THR A 7 14.02 -26.60 -10.62
C THR A 7 14.67 -25.26 -10.30
N LEU A 8 13.85 -24.31 -9.84
CA LEU A 8 14.27 -22.97 -9.44
C LEU A 8 14.54 -22.92 -7.93
N ASP A 9 15.51 -22.12 -7.52
CA ASP A 9 15.59 -21.71 -6.13
C ASP A 9 14.58 -20.59 -5.88
N LEU A 10 13.45 -20.94 -5.26
CA LEU A 10 12.37 -20.00 -5.00
C LEU A 10 12.65 -19.11 -3.78
N PRO A 11 12.18 -17.85 -3.79
CA PRO A 11 12.12 -17.00 -2.60
C PRO A 11 11.40 -17.67 -1.42
N THR A 12 11.74 -17.25 -0.20
CA THR A 12 11.23 -17.85 1.05
C THR A 12 9.71 -17.72 1.16
N GLU A 13 9.15 -16.62 0.65
CA GLU A 13 7.73 -16.29 0.69
C GLU A 13 6.92 -17.28 -0.15
N LEU A 14 7.42 -17.62 -1.34
CA LEU A 14 6.80 -18.63 -2.22
C LEU A 14 6.92 -20.05 -1.63
N LYS A 15 8.06 -20.36 -0.99
CA LYS A 15 8.24 -21.62 -0.25
C LYS A 15 7.28 -21.75 0.92
N ALA A 16 7.03 -20.66 1.66
CA ALA A 16 6.08 -20.63 2.77
C ALA A 16 4.64 -20.97 2.32
N ARG A 17 4.28 -20.59 1.10
CA ARG A 17 3.00 -20.94 0.45
C ARG A 17 2.99 -22.34 -0.19
N ARG A 18 4.05 -23.13 0.00
CA ARG A 18 4.22 -24.51 -0.51
C ARG A 18 4.20 -24.60 -2.04
N ILE A 19 4.66 -23.56 -2.73
CA ILE A 19 4.81 -23.60 -4.19
C ILE A 19 5.92 -24.58 -4.56
N HIS A 20 5.62 -25.48 -5.52
CA HIS A 20 6.58 -26.47 -5.98
C HIS A 20 7.69 -25.79 -6.81
N PRO A 21 8.98 -26.04 -6.54
CA PRO A 21 10.09 -25.33 -7.20
C PRO A 21 10.40 -25.83 -8.62
N THR A 22 9.84 -26.96 -9.04
CA THR A 22 10.05 -27.53 -10.37
C THR A 22 8.93 -27.14 -11.32
N PHE A 23 9.29 -26.55 -12.45
CA PHE A 23 8.39 -26.07 -13.49
C PHE A 23 8.73 -26.67 -14.86
N HIS A 24 7.77 -26.66 -15.77
CA HIS A 24 8.02 -27.04 -17.16
C HIS A 24 8.83 -25.94 -17.88
N VAL A 25 9.87 -26.30 -18.64
CA VAL A 25 10.78 -25.31 -19.27
C VAL A 25 10.03 -24.38 -20.22
N GLY A 26 9.01 -24.87 -20.93
CA GLY A 26 8.22 -24.07 -21.87
C GLY A 26 7.39 -22.94 -21.24
N VAL A 27 7.19 -22.94 -19.91
CA VAL A 27 6.51 -21.82 -19.22
C VAL A 27 7.48 -20.85 -18.56
N LEU A 28 8.76 -21.21 -18.47
CA LEU A 28 9.79 -20.34 -17.92
C LEU A 28 10.24 -19.31 -18.95
N ARG A 29 10.51 -18.10 -18.48
CA ARG A 29 11.10 -17.02 -19.28
C ARG A 29 12.35 -16.50 -18.58
N GLN A 30 13.32 -16.06 -19.37
CA GLN A 30 14.51 -15.41 -18.83
C GLN A 30 14.10 -14.13 -18.10
N HIS A 31 14.69 -13.92 -16.91
CA HIS A 31 14.45 -12.71 -16.13
C HIS A 31 15.18 -11.52 -16.77
N GLU A 32 14.44 -10.45 -17.03
CA GLU A 32 14.98 -9.16 -17.45
C GLU A 32 14.89 -8.17 -16.26
N PRO A 33 16.02 -7.61 -15.80
CA PRO A 33 16.00 -6.67 -14.68
C PRO A 33 15.27 -5.37 -15.05
N ASN A 34 14.65 -4.73 -14.06
CA ASN A 34 13.95 -3.45 -14.25
C ASN A 34 14.93 -2.32 -14.60
N ASP A 35 14.57 -1.49 -15.57
CA ASP A 35 15.25 -0.22 -15.84
C ASP A 35 14.69 0.86 -14.90
N ASN A 36 15.47 1.26 -13.90
CA ASN A 36 15.03 2.23 -12.90
C ASN A 36 14.96 3.67 -13.43
N ALA A 37 15.61 3.99 -14.56
CA ALA A 37 15.51 5.31 -15.16
C ALA A 37 14.20 5.48 -15.93
N LEU A 38 13.76 4.42 -16.63
CA LEU A 38 12.48 4.41 -17.36
C LEU A 38 11.29 4.05 -16.47
N PHE A 39 11.48 3.20 -15.46
CA PHE A 39 10.41 2.69 -14.59
C PHE A 39 10.78 2.82 -13.10
N PRO A 40 10.91 4.05 -12.58
CA PRO A 40 11.36 4.30 -11.20
C PRO A 40 10.41 3.79 -10.11
N LYS A 41 9.14 3.50 -10.45
CA LYS A 41 8.10 3.04 -9.50
C LYS A 41 7.65 1.59 -9.75
N ARG A 42 8.46 0.78 -10.43
CA ARG A 42 8.11 -0.62 -10.67
C ARG A 42 8.55 -1.48 -9.50
N ASP A 43 7.76 -1.46 -8.42
CA ASP A 43 7.91 -2.38 -7.31
C ASP A 43 7.13 -3.67 -7.59
N VAL A 44 7.81 -4.81 -7.61
CA VAL A 44 7.20 -6.13 -7.83
C VAL A 44 6.20 -6.45 -6.72
N GLN A 45 6.46 -5.99 -5.49
CA GLN A 45 5.60 -6.21 -4.33
C GLN A 45 4.25 -5.50 -4.46
N ALA A 46 4.21 -4.37 -5.19
CA ALA A 46 2.96 -3.65 -5.43
C ALA A 46 2.02 -4.40 -6.39
N PHE A 47 2.55 -5.27 -7.27
CA PHE A 47 1.76 -5.96 -8.30
C PHE A 47 1.48 -7.43 -7.97
N TYR A 48 2.35 -8.07 -7.21
CA TYR A 48 2.25 -9.48 -6.89
C TYR A 48 2.28 -9.69 -5.39
N ASP A 49 1.17 -10.20 -4.84
CA ASP A 49 1.16 -10.75 -3.48
C ASP A 49 1.96 -12.06 -3.45
N VAL A 50 3.26 -11.94 -3.16
CA VAL A 50 4.14 -13.09 -2.94
C VAL A 50 4.05 -13.62 -1.49
N GLY A 51 3.14 -13.10 -0.66
CA GLY A 51 3.05 -13.41 0.77
C GLY A 51 3.84 -12.46 1.67
N ASN A 52 4.08 -11.23 1.22
CA ASN A 52 4.65 -10.19 2.10
C ASN A 52 3.66 -9.91 3.24
N LYS A 53 4.16 -9.95 4.48
CA LYS A 53 3.38 -9.63 5.70
C LYS A 53 3.11 -8.15 5.87
N GLU A 54 3.94 -7.32 5.25
CA GLU A 54 3.64 -5.92 5.10
C GLU A 54 2.54 -5.85 4.06
N GLU A 55 1.30 -5.93 4.53
CA GLU A 55 0.20 -5.23 3.88
C GLU A 55 0.76 -3.83 3.62
N VAL A 56 1.13 -3.56 2.38
CA VAL A 56 1.43 -2.19 1.96
C VAL A 56 0.10 -1.49 2.10
N GLU A 57 -0.11 -0.90 3.27
CA GLU A 57 -1.36 -0.28 3.68
C GLU A 57 -1.61 0.86 2.71
N TRP A 58 -2.55 0.63 1.80
CA TRP A 58 -2.84 1.55 0.71
C TRP A 58 -3.66 2.71 1.26
N VAL A 59 -2.96 3.84 1.44
CA VAL A 59 -3.46 5.22 1.49
C VAL A 59 -4.36 5.52 2.69
N ASP A 60 -3.74 6.02 3.76
CA ASP A 60 -4.45 6.66 4.86
C ASP A 60 -5.25 7.87 4.35
N ASP A 61 -6.45 8.06 4.91
CA ASP A 61 -7.19 9.30 4.76
C ASP A 61 -6.36 10.46 5.34
N GLU A 62 -6.44 11.65 4.75
CA GLU A 62 -5.64 12.80 5.18
C GLU A 62 -6.52 14.03 5.43
N ILE A 63 -6.32 14.69 6.57
CA ILE A 63 -6.94 15.99 6.84
C ILE A 63 -6.06 17.09 6.27
N LEU A 64 -6.58 17.81 5.27
CA LEU A 64 -5.88 18.89 4.59
C LEU A 64 -6.05 20.25 5.28
N ALA A 65 -7.20 20.48 5.91
CA ALA A 65 -7.55 21.76 6.53
C ALA A 65 -8.66 21.59 7.57
N HIS A 66 -8.87 22.61 8.39
CA HIS A 66 -10.04 22.74 9.25
C HIS A 66 -10.69 24.11 9.07
N GLN A 67 -11.99 24.20 9.34
CA GLN A 67 -12.73 25.45 9.37
C GLN A 67 -13.71 25.49 10.55
N TRP A 68 -14.03 26.70 10.99
CA TRP A 68 -15.05 26.93 12.01
C TRP A 68 -16.35 27.36 11.33
N VAL A 69 -17.36 26.50 11.41
CA VAL A 69 -18.72 26.81 10.97
C VAL A 69 -19.56 27.10 12.21
N THR A 70 -19.79 28.38 12.46
CA THR A 70 -20.47 28.86 13.68
C THR A 70 -19.71 28.44 14.95
N ASN A 71 -20.20 27.43 15.68
CA ASN A 71 -19.62 26.90 16.92
C ASN A 71 -19.15 25.45 16.77
N LYS A 72 -19.01 24.96 15.53
CA LYS A 72 -18.57 23.60 15.23
C LYS A 72 -17.34 23.66 14.33
N VAL A 73 -16.43 22.70 14.50
CA VAL A 73 -15.28 22.50 13.63
C VAL A 73 -15.59 21.44 12.59
N GLU A 74 -15.18 21.71 11.35
CA GLU A 74 -15.20 20.78 10.23
C GLU A 74 -13.80 20.61 9.68
N PHE A 75 -13.51 19.44 9.15
CA PHE A 75 -12.23 19.05 8.59
C PHE A 75 -12.39 18.70 7.11
N LEU A 76 -11.47 19.18 6.27
CA LEU A 76 -11.41 18.78 4.88
C LEU A 76 -10.63 17.46 4.81
N VAL A 77 -11.37 16.36 4.68
CA VAL A 77 -10.79 15.02 4.57
C VAL A 77 -10.60 14.69 3.10
N ARG A 78 -9.39 14.32 2.73
CA ARG A 78 -9.08 13.69 1.45
C ARG A 78 -9.13 12.18 1.65
N TRP A 79 -10.09 11.55 0.98
CA TRP A 79 -10.30 10.12 1.02
C TRP A 79 -9.31 9.39 0.11
N ASN A 80 -9.05 8.12 0.41
CA ASN A 80 -8.25 7.24 -0.42
C ASN A 80 -8.69 7.16 -1.91
N LEU A 81 -9.98 7.37 -2.19
CA LEU A 81 -10.55 7.40 -3.55
C LEU A 81 -10.34 8.73 -4.30
N GLY A 82 -9.69 9.72 -3.66
CA GLY A 82 -9.32 11.00 -4.26
C GLY A 82 -10.38 12.10 -4.11
N ASP A 83 -11.58 11.78 -3.64
CA ASP A 83 -12.58 12.79 -3.29
C ASP A 83 -12.15 13.56 -2.03
N SER A 84 -12.58 14.81 -1.91
CA SER A 84 -12.36 15.62 -0.71
C SER A 84 -13.65 16.23 -0.23
N THR A 85 -14.01 15.99 1.03
CA THR A 85 -15.27 16.47 1.63
C THR A 85 -15.01 17.17 2.95
N TRP A 86 -15.88 18.13 3.29
CA TRP A 86 -15.89 18.76 4.59
C TRP A 86 -16.72 17.91 5.54
N GLU A 87 -16.08 17.36 6.56
CA GLU A 87 -16.69 16.47 7.53
C GLU A 87 -16.67 17.08 8.93
N PRO A 88 -17.75 16.93 9.72
CA PRO A 88 -17.78 17.41 11.09
C PRO A 88 -16.86 16.55 11.98
N TYR A 89 -16.37 17.14 13.08
CA TYR A 89 -15.55 16.42 14.08
C TYR A 89 -16.10 15.04 14.47
N THR A 90 -17.42 14.89 14.60
CA THR A 90 -18.05 13.61 14.97
C THR A 90 -17.81 12.48 13.98
N HIS A 91 -17.53 12.80 12.72
CA HIS A 91 -17.21 11.84 11.67
C HIS A 91 -15.71 11.56 11.62
N CYS A 92 -14.87 12.53 11.98
CA CYS A 92 -13.41 12.39 11.96
C CYS A 92 -12.80 11.88 13.27
N LYS A 93 -13.54 11.89 14.38
CA LYS A 93 -13.02 11.61 15.73
C LYS A 93 -12.33 10.24 15.91
N ASP A 94 -12.71 9.26 15.10
CA ASP A 94 -12.18 7.89 15.17
C ASP A 94 -11.19 7.61 14.02
N LEU A 95 -10.84 8.63 13.22
CA LEU A 95 -9.88 8.52 12.13
C LEU A 95 -8.47 8.80 12.65
N GLU A 96 -7.52 7.92 12.35
CA GLU A 96 -6.08 8.15 12.62
C GLU A 96 -5.57 9.42 11.93
N ALA A 97 -6.19 9.79 10.79
CA ALA A 97 -5.96 11.04 10.08
C ALA A 97 -6.11 12.28 10.98
N LEU A 98 -7.05 12.24 11.94
CA LEU A 98 -7.27 13.33 12.89
C LEU A 98 -6.17 13.41 13.93
N ASP A 99 -5.74 12.28 14.49
CA ASP A 99 -4.67 12.23 15.49
C ASP A 99 -3.37 12.82 14.91
N ARG A 100 -3.01 12.39 13.70
CA ARG A 100 -1.84 12.90 12.97
C ARG A 100 -1.95 14.40 12.69
N TYR A 101 -3.15 14.86 12.31
CA TYR A 101 -3.39 16.28 12.06
C TYR A 101 -3.22 17.12 13.33
N LEU A 102 -3.79 16.67 14.45
CA LEU A 102 -3.68 17.36 15.74
C LEU A 102 -2.24 17.38 16.25
N GLU A 103 -1.49 16.29 16.08
CA GLU A 103 -0.06 16.23 16.39
C GLU A 103 0.73 17.28 15.61
N ILE A 104 0.48 17.43 14.31
CA ILE A 104 1.10 18.47 13.47
C ILE A 104 0.71 19.88 13.93
N GLN A 105 -0.53 20.08 14.40
CA GLN A 105 -0.98 21.35 14.97
C GLN A 105 -0.45 21.61 16.40
N GLY A 106 0.30 20.68 16.99
CA GLY A 106 0.83 20.80 18.34
C GLY A 106 -0.24 20.66 19.43
N VAL A 107 -1.34 19.98 19.13
CA VAL A 107 -2.39 19.65 20.10
C VAL A 107 -2.14 18.23 20.60
N GLU A 108 -1.84 18.07 21.89
CA GLU A 108 -1.81 16.74 22.52
C GLU A 108 -3.22 16.15 22.46
N SER A 109 -3.32 14.91 21.99
CA SER A 109 -4.58 14.19 21.71
C SER A 109 -5.65 14.43 22.78
N VAL A 110 -6.88 14.75 22.34
CA VAL A 110 -8.05 15.01 23.21
C VAL A 110 -8.75 13.71 23.60
#